data_AF-A0A425VV44-F1
#
_entry.id   AF-A0A425VV44-F1
#
_cell.length_a   1.000
_cell.length_b   1.000
_cell.length_c   1.000
_cell.angle_alpha   90.00
_cell.angle_beta   90.00
_cell.angle_gamma   90.00
#
_symmetry.space_group_name_H-M   'P 1'
#
loop_
_entity.id
_entity.type
_entity.pdbx_description
1 polymer ?
#
loop_
_entity_poly.entity_id
_entity_poly.type
_entity_poly.pdbx_seq_one_letter_code
_entity_poly.pdbx_strand_id
1 'polypeptide(L)'
;SYPAEYRIGEMAVHGIERTFSVHLPRTEAVGIALSIVNSAISASAHDTERQKQTERLIEDSTKIVERRLGIEVERSSFDYARFATHMRYLIGRLISGEHASSGAAALLPELLERYPEVSSCGNAVADYLGQNLMKTLDEEERVYLILHVNRVFERETAKRP
;
A
#
# COMPACT_ATOMS: atom_id res chain seq x y z
N SER A 1 -31.17 -0.03 -12.81
CA SER A 1 -31.31 1.06 -13.80
C SER A 1 -30.37 2.18 -13.42
N TYR A 2 -29.62 2.73 -14.38
CA TYR A 2 -28.56 3.73 -14.18
C TYR A 2 -28.93 5.07 -14.86
N PRO A 3 -29.92 5.82 -14.34
CA PRO A 3 -30.46 7.00 -15.01
C PRO A 3 -29.53 8.21 -14.99
N ALA A 4 -28.54 8.26 -14.09
CA ALA A 4 -27.54 9.32 -14.09
C ALA A 4 -26.48 9.06 -15.17
N GLU A 5 -26.01 7.82 -15.26
CA GLU A 5 -24.99 7.36 -16.19
C GLU A 5 -25.52 7.35 -17.62
N TYR A 6 -26.81 7.04 -17.82
CA TYR A 6 -27.46 7.19 -19.13
C TYR A 6 -27.47 8.65 -19.61
N ARG A 7 -27.79 9.60 -18.72
CA ARG A 7 -27.71 11.04 -19.07
C ARG A 7 -26.30 11.47 -19.42
N ILE A 8 -25.29 10.94 -18.71
CA ILE A 8 -23.87 11.17 -19.05
C ILE A 8 -23.56 10.57 -20.43
N GLY A 9 -24.08 9.38 -20.74
CA GLY A 9 -23.97 8.76 -22.05
C GLY A 9 -24.60 9.61 -23.16
N GLU A 10 -25.78 10.19 -22.94
CA GLU A 10 -26.42 11.10 -23.90
C GLU A 10 -25.61 12.38 -24.12
N MET A 11 -25.05 12.95 -23.03
CA MET A 11 -24.16 14.11 -23.12
C MET A 11 -22.87 13.78 -23.89
N ALA A 12 -22.30 12.59 -23.68
CA ALA A 12 -21.11 12.14 -24.38
C ALA A 12 -21.38 11.97 -25.88
N VAL A 13 -22.51 11.36 -26.26
CA VAL A 13 -22.95 11.25 -27.66
C VAL A 13 -23.04 12.65 -28.28
N HIS A 14 -23.79 13.58 -27.68
CA HIS A 14 -23.89 14.97 -28.20
C HIS A 14 -22.55 15.71 -28.28
N GLY A 15 -21.63 15.44 -27.35
CA GLY A 15 -20.28 15.99 -27.38
C GLY A 15 -19.48 15.49 -28.58
N ILE A 16 -19.47 14.17 -28.81
CA ILE A 16 -18.76 13.52 -29.91
C ILE A 16 -19.27 14.04 -31.26
N GLU A 17 -20.59 14.17 -31.41
CA GLU A 17 -21.17 14.70 -32.66
C GLU A 17 -20.70 16.13 -32.95
N ARG A 18 -20.68 17.00 -31.93
CA ARG A 18 -20.21 18.39 -32.10
C ARG A 18 -18.71 18.49 -32.36
N THR A 19 -17.90 17.65 -31.74
CA THR A 19 -16.44 17.72 -31.85
C THR A 19 -15.91 17.08 -33.13
N PHE A 20 -16.46 15.92 -33.52
CA PHE A 20 -15.93 15.10 -34.60
C PHE A 20 -16.82 15.11 -35.86
N SER A 21 -17.97 15.79 -35.82
CA SER A 21 -18.93 15.87 -36.94
C SER A 21 -19.40 14.51 -37.46
N VAL A 22 -19.49 13.52 -36.57
CA VAL A 22 -20.04 12.18 -36.84
C VAL A 22 -21.41 12.06 -36.17
N HIS A 23 -22.35 11.32 -36.76
CA HIS A 23 -23.65 11.07 -36.12
C HIS A 23 -23.64 9.71 -35.42
N LEU A 24 -23.95 9.69 -34.13
CA LEU A 24 -24.01 8.47 -33.34
C LEU A 24 -25.46 8.15 -32.96
N PRO A 25 -25.91 6.90 -33.14
CA PRO A 25 -27.25 6.50 -32.70
C PRO A 25 -27.45 6.75 -31.20
N ARG A 26 -28.66 7.15 -30.79
CA ARG A 26 -29.02 7.30 -29.36
C ARG A 26 -28.82 6.01 -28.54
N THR A 27 -28.79 4.85 -29.19
CA THR A 27 -28.48 3.55 -28.55
C THR A 27 -27.05 3.47 -28.04
N GLU A 28 -26.10 4.23 -28.60
CA GLU A 28 -24.71 4.29 -28.13
C GLU A 28 -24.59 4.91 -26.73
N ALA A 29 -25.53 5.77 -26.33
CA ALA A 29 -25.58 6.31 -24.97
C ALA A 29 -25.68 5.21 -23.91
N VAL A 30 -26.34 4.08 -24.22
CA VAL A 30 -26.41 2.91 -23.33
C VAL A 30 -25.05 2.23 -23.23
N GLY A 31 -24.34 2.05 -24.34
CA GLY A 31 -23.01 1.45 -24.37
C GLY A 31 -21.96 2.27 -23.61
N ILE A 32 -22.00 3.60 -23.76
CA ILE A 32 -21.15 4.53 -23.02
C ILE A 32 -21.47 4.50 -21.52
N ALA A 33 -22.75 4.60 -21.15
CA ALA A 33 -23.19 4.53 -19.76
C ALA A 33 -22.75 3.23 -19.08
N LEU A 34 -22.95 2.10 -19.77
CA LEU A 34 -22.53 0.78 -19.26
C LEU A 34 -21.01 0.68 -19.12
N SER A 35 -20.25 1.24 -20.06
CA SER A 35 -18.78 1.26 -19.98
C SER A 35 -18.28 2.06 -18.78
N ILE A 36 -18.93 3.18 -18.45
CA ILE A 36 -18.63 3.98 -17.26
C ILE A 36 -18.93 3.18 -15.98
N VAL A 37 -20.11 2.56 -15.90
CA VAL A 37 -20.49 1.72 -14.75
C VAL A 37 -19.51 0.57 -14.57
N ASN A 38 -19.18 -0.15 -15.65
CA ASN A 38 -18.23 -1.26 -15.62
C ASN A 38 -16.84 -0.78 -15.17
N SER A 39 -16.39 0.39 -15.62
CA SER A 39 -15.10 0.97 -15.21
C SER A 39 -15.08 1.32 -13.72
N ALA A 40 -16.17 1.90 -13.20
CA ALA A 40 -16.29 2.23 -11.78
C ALA A 40 -16.33 0.97 -10.88
N ILE A 41 -17.07 -0.06 -11.30
CA ILE A 41 -17.10 -1.36 -10.60
C ILE A 41 -15.72 -2.00 -10.61
N SER A 42 -15.05 -2.06 -11.77
CA SER A 42 -13.69 -2.59 -11.87
C SER A 42 -12.70 -1.83 -10.99
N ALA A 43 -12.77 -0.49 -10.94
CA ALA A 43 -11.94 0.32 -10.04
C ALA A 43 -12.16 -0.06 -8.57
N SER A 44 -13.42 -0.18 -8.12
CA SER A 44 -13.74 -0.59 -6.75
C SER A 44 -13.26 -2.01 -6.40
N ALA A 45 -13.31 -2.93 -7.36
CA ALA A 45 -12.80 -4.29 -7.19
C ALA A 45 -11.27 -4.31 -7.12
N HIS A 46 -10.60 -3.52 -7.95
CA HIS A 46 -9.15 -3.34 -7.90
C HIS A 46 -8.69 -2.73 -6.57
N ASP A 47 -9.39 -1.71 -6.05
CA ASP A 47 -9.09 -1.11 -4.75
C ASP A 47 -9.24 -2.12 -3.61
N THR A 48 -10.29 -2.93 -3.64
CA THR A 48 -10.51 -4.00 -2.66
C THR A 48 -9.38 -5.04 -2.70
N GLU A 49 -8.96 -5.47 -3.89
CA GLU A 49 -7.88 -6.43 -4.04
C GLU A 49 -6.54 -5.85 -3.58
N ARG A 50 -6.26 -4.58 -3.89
CA ARG A 50 -5.06 -3.88 -3.46
C ARG A 50 -5.00 -3.75 -1.94
N GLN A 51 -6.14 -3.50 -1.29
CA GLN A 51 -6.24 -3.48 0.17
C GLN A 51 -5.94 -4.86 0.77
N LYS A 52 -6.53 -5.93 0.21
CA LYS A 52 -6.24 -7.31 0.64
C LYS A 52 -4.76 -7.67 0.48
N GLN A 53 -4.16 -7.29 -0.65
CA GLN A 53 -2.73 -7.50 -0.88
C GLN A 53 -1.89 -6.78 0.16
N THR A 54 -2.22 -5.52 0.46
CA THR A 54 -1.52 -4.71 1.47
C THR A 54 -1.60 -5.37 2.85
N GLU A 55 -2.78 -5.83 3.29
CA GLU A 55 -2.92 -6.50 4.58
C GLU A 55 -2.15 -7.84 4.64
N ARG A 56 -2.08 -8.59 3.53
CA ARG A 56 -1.24 -9.81 3.45
C ARG A 56 0.25 -9.49 3.62
N LEU A 57 0.75 -8.46 2.95
CA LEU A 57 2.15 -8.04 3.07
C LEU A 57 2.49 -7.62 4.50
N ILE A 58 1.57 -6.93 5.19
CA ILE A 58 1.74 -6.52 6.59
C ILE A 58 1.78 -7.73 7.51
N GLU A 59 0.84 -8.67 7.36
CA GLU A 59 0.80 -9.87 8.19
C GLU A 59 2.06 -10.73 7.99
N ASP A 60 2.50 -10.94 6.75
CA ASP A 60 3.72 -11.71 6.47
C ASP A 60 4.99 -11.00 6.97
N SER A 61 5.05 -9.67 6.85
CA SER A 61 6.11 -8.86 7.46
C SER A 61 6.12 -9.02 8.98
N THR A 62 4.95 -9.04 9.61
CA THR A 62 4.81 -9.25 11.05
C THR A 62 5.34 -10.63 11.45
N LYS A 63 4.99 -11.67 10.70
CA LYS A 63 5.52 -13.02 10.94
C LYS A 63 7.04 -13.12 10.74
N ILE A 64 7.63 -12.33 9.84
CA ILE A 64 9.09 -12.23 9.71
C ILE A 64 9.68 -11.65 11.00
N VAL A 65 9.09 -10.56 11.52
CA VAL A 65 9.51 -9.93 12.78
C VAL A 65 9.45 -10.91 13.94
N GLU A 66 8.32 -11.61 14.11
CA GLU A 66 8.13 -12.59 15.18
C GLU A 66 9.18 -13.72 15.12
N ARG A 67 9.39 -14.30 13.94
CA ARG A 67 10.35 -15.40 13.77
C ARG A 67 11.79 -14.96 13.99
N ARG A 68 12.17 -13.78 13.50
CA ARG A 68 13.56 -13.31 13.57
C ARG A 68 13.95 -12.79 14.95
N LEU A 69 13.01 -12.17 15.66
CA LEU A 69 13.27 -11.57 16.98
C LEU A 69 12.77 -12.43 18.15
N GLY A 70 12.16 -13.59 17.88
CA GLY A 70 11.69 -14.50 18.92
C GLY A 70 10.61 -13.88 19.81
N ILE A 71 9.74 -13.05 19.23
CA ILE A 71 8.62 -12.39 19.92
C ILE A 71 7.29 -12.85 19.35
N GLU A 72 6.22 -12.67 20.12
CA GLU A 72 4.84 -12.79 19.65
C GLU A 72 4.24 -11.39 19.66
N VAL A 73 3.69 -10.94 18.53
CA VAL A 73 3.17 -9.59 18.37
C VAL A 73 1.65 -9.61 18.54
N GLU A 74 1.14 -8.88 19.52
CA GLU A 74 -0.29 -8.84 19.78
C GLU A 74 -1.02 -7.97 18.73
N ARG A 75 -1.77 -8.59 17.81
CA ARG A 75 -2.50 -7.89 16.72
C ARG A 75 -3.57 -6.92 17.21
N SER A 76 -4.14 -7.16 18.39
CA SER A 76 -5.11 -6.27 19.04
C SER A 76 -4.47 -5.07 19.73
N SER A 77 -3.14 -5.03 19.85
CA SER A 77 -2.45 -3.98 20.60
C SER A 77 -2.39 -2.66 19.83
N PHE A 78 -2.31 -1.57 20.59
CA PHE A 78 -2.11 -0.23 20.03
C PHE A 78 -0.77 -0.07 19.30
N ASP A 79 0.27 -0.75 19.78
CA ASP A 79 1.59 -0.69 19.16
C ASP A 79 1.61 -1.41 17.81
N TYR A 80 0.92 -2.55 17.69
CA TYR A 80 0.72 -3.20 16.40
C TYR A 80 -0.13 -2.36 15.45
N ALA A 81 -1.22 -1.76 15.92
CA ALA A 81 -2.06 -0.90 15.09
C ALA A 81 -1.26 0.26 14.47
N ARG A 82 -0.33 0.84 15.25
CA ARG A 82 0.60 1.87 14.76
C ARG A 82 1.59 1.29 13.74
N PHE A 83 2.21 0.14 14.03
CA PHE A 83 3.11 -0.54 13.10
C PHE A 83 2.42 -0.82 11.75
N ALA A 84 1.25 -1.45 11.76
CA ALA A 84 0.47 -1.75 10.56
C ALA A 84 0.11 -0.50 9.77
N THR A 85 -0.18 0.61 10.46
CA THR A 85 -0.47 1.89 9.81
C THR A 85 0.76 2.46 9.09
N HIS A 86 1.93 2.44 9.72
CA HIS A 86 3.18 2.84 9.07
C HIS A 86 3.57 1.93 7.91
N MET A 87 3.33 0.62 8.04
CA MET A 87 3.53 -0.32 6.94
C MET A 87 2.59 -0.03 5.77
N ARG A 88 1.31 0.29 6.00
CA ARG A 88 0.38 0.74 4.94
C ARG A 88 0.90 1.97 4.21
N TYR A 89 1.40 2.96 4.94
CA TYR A 89 1.98 4.16 4.33
C TYR A 89 3.22 3.84 3.49
N LEU A 90 4.13 3.01 3.99
CA LEU A 90 5.31 2.58 3.25
C LEU A 90 4.93 1.83 1.96
N ILE A 91 4.07 0.81 2.07
CA ILE A 91 3.61 0.03 0.92
C ILE A 91 2.92 0.93 -0.11
N GLY A 92 2.09 1.87 0.35
CA GLY A 92 1.45 2.86 -0.51
C GLY A 92 2.45 3.68 -1.32
N ARG A 93 3.51 4.19 -0.66
CA ARG A 93 4.59 4.95 -1.33
C ARG A 93 5.38 4.11 -2.32
N LEU A 94 5.75 2.89 -1.94
CA LEU A 94 6.48 1.96 -2.82
C LEU A 94 5.69 1.65 -4.10
N ILE A 95 4.37 1.49 -3.97
CA ILE A 95 3.48 1.24 -5.09
C ILE A 95 3.34 2.50 -5.97
N SER A 96 3.23 3.70 -5.40
CA SER A 96 3.15 4.96 -6.16
C SER A 96 4.50 5.40 -6.75
N GLY A 97 5.62 4.84 -6.29
CA GLY A 97 6.96 5.25 -6.69
C GLY A 97 7.43 6.55 -6.02
N GLU A 98 6.75 6.97 -4.95
CA GLU A 98 7.16 8.08 -4.11
C GLU A 98 8.25 7.61 -3.14
N HIS A 99 9.26 8.44 -2.91
CA HIS A 99 10.35 8.14 -1.98
C HIS A 99 10.25 9.03 -0.75
N ALA A 100 10.66 8.49 0.40
CA ALA A 100 10.84 9.31 1.60
C ALA A 100 12.09 10.17 1.41
N SER A 101 12.00 11.47 1.71
CA SER A 101 13.16 12.36 1.75
C SER A 101 13.17 13.08 3.09
N SER A 102 13.71 12.40 4.10
CA SER A 102 13.79 12.94 5.47
C SER A 102 15.21 13.17 5.96
N GLY A 103 16.22 12.69 5.21
CA GLY A 103 17.62 12.68 5.64
C GLY A 103 17.90 11.59 6.68
N ALA A 104 16.95 10.69 6.92
CA ALA A 104 17.08 9.62 7.89
C ALA A 104 18.08 8.54 7.44
N ALA A 105 18.43 8.46 6.15
CA ALA A 105 19.47 7.55 5.66
C ALA A 105 20.80 7.71 6.43
N ALA A 106 21.11 8.91 6.90
CA ALA A 106 22.31 9.19 7.72
C ALA A 106 22.34 8.41 9.05
N LEU A 107 21.19 7.94 9.55
CA LEU A 107 21.08 7.13 10.77
C LEU A 107 21.38 5.65 10.53
N LEU A 108 21.39 5.19 9.27
CA LEU A 108 21.52 3.77 8.95
C LEU A 108 22.79 3.13 9.53
N PRO A 109 23.99 3.74 9.43
CA PRO A 109 25.20 3.16 10.02
C PRO A 109 25.09 2.97 11.54
N GLU A 110 24.56 3.97 12.25
CA GLU A 110 24.37 3.91 13.69
C GLU A 110 23.37 2.80 14.09
N LEU A 111 22.27 2.64 13.33
CA LEU A 111 21.28 1.59 13.58
C LEU A 111 21.87 0.19 13.36
N LEU A 112 22.70 0.01 12.32
CA LEU A 112 23.36 -1.27 12.03
C LEU A 112 24.34 -1.65 13.14
N GLU A 113 25.05 -0.67 13.71
CA GLU A 113 26.02 -0.89 14.79
C GLU A 113 25.33 -1.14 16.15
N ARG A 114 24.37 -0.28 16.53
CA ARG A 114 23.75 -0.31 17.87
C ARG A 114 22.67 -1.36 18.03
N TYR A 115 21.95 -1.69 16.95
CA TYR A 115 20.81 -2.61 16.96
C TYR A 115 20.93 -3.67 15.86
N PRO A 116 22.00 -4.48 15.84
CA PRO A 116 22.31 -5.37 14.71
C PRO A 116 21.21 -6.41 14.42
N GLU A 117 20.59 -6.96 15.46
CA GLU A 117 19.51 -7.95 15.32
C GLU A 117 18.24 -7.34 14.72
N VAL A 118 17.82 -6.20 15.27
CA VAL A 118 16.65 -5.45 14.80
C VAL A 118 16.89 -4.90 13.40
N SER A 119 18.08 -4.39 13.11
CA SER A 119 18.48 -3.92 11.79
C SER A 119 18.47 -5.05 10.76
N SER A 120 18.99 -6.23 11.12
CA SER A 120 18.89 -7.44 10.28
C SER A 120 17.44 -7.85 10.03
N CYS A 121 16.57 -7.76 11.03
CA CYS A 121 15.14 -8.02 10.88
C CYS A 121 14.45 -6.99 9.97
N GLY A 122 14.70 -5.70 10.16
CA GLY A 122 14.17 -4.63 9.32
C GLY A 122 14.59 -4.78 7.87
N ASN A 123 15.85 -5.13 7.62
CA ASN A 123 16.34 -5.44 6.27
C ASN A 123 15.64 -6.65 5.66
N ALA A 124 15.38 -7.70 6.43
CA ALA A 124 14.67 -8.87 5.92
C ALA A 124 13.21 -8.57 5.54
N VAL A 125 12.54 -7.70 6.32
CA VAL A 125 11.21 -7.18 5.95
C VAL A 125 11.31 -6.33 4.68
N ALA A 126 12.34 -5.49 4.58
CA ALA A 126 12.56 -4.65 3.40
C ALA A 126 12.73 -5.49 2.12
N ASP A 127 13.57 -6.53 2.19
CA ASP A 127 13.84 -7.42 1.07
C ASP A 127 12.58 -8.23 0.69
N TYR A 128 11.80 -8.69 1.67
CA TYR A 128 10.50 -9.34 1.42
C TYR A 128 9.54 -8.40 0.68
N LEU A 129 9.38 -7.16 1.13
CA LEU A 129 8.51 -6.19 0.47
C LEU A 129 9.02 -5.87 -0.95
N GLY A 130 10.32 -5.67 -1.11
CA GLY A 130 10.94 -5.39 -2.41
C GLY A 130 10.71 -6.50 -3.42
N GLN A 131 10.85 -7.77 -3.01
CA GLN A 131 10.56 -8.92 -3.86
C GLN A 131 9.09 -9.02 -4.27
N ASN A 132 8.17 -8.84 -3.31
CA ASN A 132 6.73 -8.97 -3.58
C ASN A 132 6.14 -7.79 -4.38
N LEU A 133 6.74 -6.60 -4.27
CA LEU A 133 6.30 -5.41 -4.98
C LEU A 133 7.12 -5.15 -6.27
N MET A 134 8.18 -5.92 -6.52
CA MET A 134 9.16 -5.67 -7.58
C MET A 134 9.74 -4.25 -7.49
N LYS A 135 10.12 -3.84 -6.27
CA LYS A 135 10.70 -2.54 -5.95
C LYS A 135 12.01 -2.71 -5.20
N THR A 136 12.90 -1.74 -5.36
CA THR A 136 14.10 -1.63 -4.52
C THR A 136 13.79 -0.68 -3.38
N LEU A 137 14.03 -1.11 -2.15
CA LEU A 137 13.92 -0.23 -1.00
C LEU A 137 15.25 0.49 -0.75
N ASP A 138 15.20 1.81 -0.72
CA ASP A 138 16.35 2.67 -0.47
C ASP A 138 16.72 2.74 1.03
N GLU A 139 17.78 3.48 1.34
CA GLU A 139 18.26 3.60 2.71
C GLU A 139 17.26 4.31 3.64
N GLU A 140 16.49 5.29 3.14
CA GLU A 140 15.48 5.98 3.94
C GLU A 140 14.34 5.01 4.33
N GLU A 141 13.91 4.18 3.38
CA GLU A 141 12.86 3.18 3.58
C GLU A 141 13.33 2.05 4.50
N ARG A 142 14.60 1.66 4.40
CA ARG A 142 15.21 0.70 5.33
C ARG A 142 15.29 1.26 6.75
N VAL A 143 15.74 2.50 6.93
CA VAL A 143 15.74 3.15 8.25
C VAL A 143 14.32 3.23 8.81
N TYR A 144 13.35 3.64 7.99
CA TYR A 144 11.94 3.68 8.39
C TYR A 144 11.44 2.33 8.92
N LEU A 145 11.73 1.25 8.20
CA LEU A 145 11.39 -0.11 8.64
C LEU A 145 12.09 -0.50 9.93
N ILE A 146 13.41 -0.27 10.04
CA ILE A 146 14.20 -0.63 11.23
C ILE A 146 13.64 0.06 12.47
N LEU A 147 13.32 1.35 12.39
CA LEU A 147 12.75 2.10 13.51
C LEU A 147 11.38 1.56 13.95
N HIS A 148 10.52 1.19 12.99
CA HIS A 148 9.20 0.64 13.30
C HIS A 148 9.26 -0.80 13.82
N VAL A 149 10.18 -1.63 13.32
CA VAL A 149 10.45 -2.97 13.87
C VAL A 149 11.01 -2.86 15.28
N ASN A 150 11.98 -1.97 15.52
CA ASN A 150 12.55 -1.74 16.85
C ASN A 150 11.47 -1.38 17.87
N ARG A 151 10.55 -0.49 17.47
CA ARG A 151 9.47 -0.06 18.35
C ARG A 151 8.52 -1.19 18.74
N VAL A 152 8.18 -2.08 17.82
CA VAL A 152 7.36 -3.26 18.13
C VAL A 152 8.12 -4.19 19.07
N PHE A 153 9.40 -4.43 18.78
CA PHE A 153 10.26 -5.30 19.58
C PHE A 153 10.41 -4.82 21.03
N GLU A 154 10.71 -3.53 21.25
CA GLU A 154 10.82 -2.94 22.59
C GLU A 154 9.51 -3.06 23.38
N ARG A 155 8.36 -2.90 22.71
CA ARG A 155 7.06 -2.96 23.37
C ARG A 155 6.68 -4.37 23.79
N GLU A 156 6.91 -5.36 22.93
CA GLU A 156 6.61 -6.76 23.27
C GLU A 156 7.60 -7.33 24.29
N THR A 157 8.87 -6.94 24.24
CA THR A 157 9.86 -7.37 25.26
C THR A 157 9.60 -6.72 26.62
N ALA A 158 9.15 -5.46 26.66
CA ALA A 158 8.77 -4.80 27.92
C ALA A 158 7.52 -5.39 28.61
N LYS A 159 6.70 -6.17 27.89
CA LYS A 159 5.54 -6.88 28.47
C LYS A 159 5.93 -8.21 29.13
N ARG A 160 7.14 -8.73 28.90
CA ARG A 160 7.60 -10.00 29.48
C ARG A 160 7.98 -9.76 30.95
N PRO A 161 7.44 -10.56 31.89
CA PRO A 161 7.72 -10.43 33.32
C PRO A 161 9.15 -10.82 33.70
#